data_AF-A0A6H2A5R6-F1
#
_entry.id   AF-A0A6H2A5R6-F1
#
_cell.length_a   1.000
_cell.length_b   1.000
_cell.length_c   1.000
_cell.angle_alpha   90.00
_cell.angle_beta   90.00
_cell.angle_gamma   90.00
#
_symmetry.space_group_name_H-M   'P 1'
#
loop_
_entity.id
_entity.type
_entity.pdbx_description
1 polymer ?
#
loop_
_entity_poly.entity_id
_entity_poly.type
_entity_poly.pdbx_seq_one_letter_code
_entity_poly.pdbx_strand_id
1 'polypeptide(L)' 'MYNGKMKILDIRWTPTINILVINCGRCDTIFEFRIDRWNVRCPTCGMPTGMDKLRKGWVKSYE' A
#
# COMPACT_ATOMS: atom_id res chain seq x y z
N MET A 1 14.57 -9.22 7.69
CA MET A 1 14.58 -9.53 6.24
C MET A 1 13.74 -8.50 5.51
N TYR A 2 14.36 -7.56 4.81
CA TYR A 2 13.68 -6.55 4.01
C TYR A 2 13.16 -7.19 2.73
N ASN A 3 11.85 -7.47 2.67
CA ASN A 3 11.26 -8.11 1.50
C ASN A 3 11.02 -7.15 0.32
N GLY A 4 11.42 -5.87 0.44
CA GLY A 4 11.38 -4.89 -0.66
C GLY A 4 9.99 -4.69 -1.29
N LYS A 5 8.93 -5.15 -0.63
CA LYS A 5 7.56 -5.13 -1.13
C LYS A 5 6.73 -4.28 -0.20
N MET A 6 6.02 -3.31 -0.76
CA MET A 6 4.96 -2.61 -0.04
C MET A 6 3.83 -3.57 0.29
N LYS A 7 3.15 -3.34 1.40
CA LYS A 7 2.00 -4.14 1.85
C LYS A 7 0.88 -3.22 2.30
N ILE A 8 -0.34 -3.52 1.89
CA ILE A 8 -1.53 -2.95 2.53
C ILE A 8 -1.58 -3.55 3.94
N LEU A 9 -1.85 -2.73 4.94
CA LEU A 9 -2.05 -3.11 6.33
C LEU A 9 -3.51 -3.03 6.74
N ASP A 10 -4.23 -2.05 6.20
CA ASP A 10 -5.62 -1.77 6.54
C ASP A 10 -6.30 -0.96 5.42
N ILE A 11 -7.63 -0.95 5.43
CA ILE A 11 -8.47 -0.18 4.51
C ILE A 11 -9.49 0.63 5.33
N ARG A 12 -9.41 1.95 5.21
CA ARG A 12 -10.36 2.87 5.81
C ARG A 12 -11.38 3.30 4.77
N TRP A 13 -12.64 3.03 5.07
CA TRP A 13 -13.77 3.47 4.26
C TRP A 13 -14.11 4.91 4.62
N THR A 14 -14.15 5.79 3.63
CA THR A 14 -14.68 7.15 3.81
C THR A 14 -15.82 7.39 2.82
N PRO A 15 -16.75 8.31 3.11
CA PRO A 15 -17.89 8.57 2.23
C PRO A 15 -17.51 8.96 0.81
N THR A 16 -16.33 9.57 0.63
CA THR A 16 -15.86 10.10 -0.65
C THR A 16 -14.85 9.17 -1.32
N ILE A 17 -13.91 8.61 -0.55
CA ILE A 17 -12.86 7.76 -1.10
C ILE A 17 -12.23 6.81 -0.07
N ASN A 18 -12.04 5.55 -0.45
CA ASN A 18 -11.32 4.63 0.43
C ASN A 18 -9.84 4.96 0.49
N ILE A 19 -9.31 4.90 1.71
CA ILE A 19 -7.91 5.14 2.03
C ILE A 19 -7.28 3.80 2.41
N LEU A 20 -6.15 3.50 1.79
CA LEU A 20 -5.30 2.35 2.13
C LEU A 20 -4.23 2.81 3.12
N VAL A 21 -4.03 2.03 4.17
CA VAL A 21 -2.86 2.16 5.04
C VAL A 21 -1.80 1.20 4.50
N ILE A 22 -0.67 1.73 4.07
CA ILE A 22 0.38 0.97 3.40
C ILE A 22 1.67 1.05 4.20
N ASN A 23 2.30 -0.09 4.45
CA ASN A 23 3.68 -0.16 4.94
C ASN A 23 4.65 -0.33 3.76
N CYS A 24 5.67 0.51 3.73
CA CYS A 24 6.78 0.36 2.80
C CYS A 24 7.83 -0.61 3.36
N GLY A 25 7.81 -1.88 2.95
CA GLY A 25 8.79 -2.87 3.39
C GLY A 25 10.25 -2.65 2.96
N ARG A 26 10.61 -1.47 2.43
CA ARG A 26 11.98 -1.01 2.17
C ARG A 26 12.50 -0.06 3.25
N CYS A 27 11.66 0.87 3.73
CA CYS A 27 12.06 1.92 4.69
C CYS A 27 11.13 1.98 5.91
N ASP A 28 10.25 0.99 6.04
CA ASP A 28 9.25 0.78 7.09
C ASP A 28 8.28 1.94 7.34
N THR A 29 8.29 2.97 6.48
CA THR A 29 7.31 4.06 6.54
C THR A 29 5.90 3.53 6.31
N ILE A 30 5.00 3.88 7.22
CA ILE A 30 3.56 3.67 7.09
C ILE A 30 2.95 4.97 6.59
N PHE A 31 2.13 4.89 5.55
CA PHE A 31 1.50 6.06 4.96
C PHE A 31 0.12 5.73 4.41
N GLU A 32 -0.70 6.76 4.27
CA GLU A 32 -2.04 6.68 3.71
C GLU A 32 -2.01 6.93 2.19
N PHE A 33 -2.80 6.16 1.46
CA PHE A 33 -2.88 6.27 0.01
C PHE A 33 -4.31 6.12 -0.47
N ARG A 34 -4.75 7.00 -1.36
CA ARG A 34 -6.10 6.96 -1.94
C ARG A 34 -6.24 5.81 -2.94
N ILE A 35 -7.29 5.01 -2.83
CA ILE A 35 -7.48 3.83 -3.67
C ILE A 35 -7.72 4.14 -5.16
N ASP A 36 -8.13 5.37 -5.50
CA ASP A 36 -8.45 5.81 -6.86
C ASP A 36 -7.21 6.09 -7.72
N ARG A 37 -6.02 6.06 -7.12
CA ARG A 37 -4.74 6.26 -7.82
C ARG A 37 -4.09 4.92 -8.16
N TRP A 38 -3.41 4.87 -9.30
CA TRP A 38 -2.84 3.62 -9.83
C TRP A 38 -1.40 3.33 -9.39
N ASN A 39 -0.61 4.38 -9.15
CA ASN A 39 0.81 4.27 -8.82
C ASN A 39 1.06 4.73 -7.39
N VAL A 40 1.46 3.80 -6.54
CA VAL A 40 1.82 4.05 -5.14
C VAL A 40 3.29 4.41 -5.09
N ARG A 41 3.61 5.53 -4.46
CA ARG A 41 5.00 5.92 -4.21
C ARG A 41 5.19 6.15 -2.71
N CYS A 42 6.23 5.55 -2.15
CA CYS A 42 6.60 5.81 -0.76
C CYS A 42 6.96 7.30 -0.63
N PRO A 43 6.39 8.04 0.31
CA PRO A 43 6.74 9.44 0.52
C PRO A 43 8.17 9.62 1.04
N THR A 44 8.74 8.61 1.72
CA THR A 44 10.08 8.66 2.32
C THR A 44 11.18 8.21 1.36
N CYS A 45 11.15 6.96 0.90
CA CYS A 45 12.22 6.41 0.04
C CYS A 45 11.93 6.52 -1.45
N GLY A 46 10.79 7.09 -1.84
CA GLY A 46 10.40 7.29 -3.24
C GLY A 46 10.12 6.01 -4.03
N MET A 47 10.14 4.83 -3.37
CA MET A 47 9.94 3.54 -4.03
C MET A 47 8.56 3.48 -4.71
N PRO A 48 8.48 3.18 -6.02
CA PRO A 48 7.20 3.01 -6.71
C PRO A 48 6.67 1.58 -6.57
N THR A 49 5.36 1.42 -6.63
CA THR A 49 4.66 0.12 -6.68
C THR A 49 3.29 0.29 -7.34
N GLY A 50 2.94 -0.64 -8.21
CA GLY A 50 1.62 -0.70 -8.82
C GLY A 50 0.55 -1.18 -7.84
N MET A 51 -0.63 -0.56 -7.87
CA MET A 51 -1.78 -0.97 -7.06
C MET A 51 -2.23 -2.41 -7.33
N ASP A 52 -2.02 -2.93 -8.54
CA ASP A 52 -2.30 -4.32 -8.91
C ASP A 52 -1.47 -5.32 -8.09
N LYS A 53 -0.18 -5.03 -7.90
CA LYS A 53 0.74 -5.86 -7.09
C LYS A 53 0.34 -5.84 -5.62
N LEU A 54 -0.04 -4.67 -5.11
CA LEU A 54 -0.50 -4.51 -3.74
C LEU A 54 -1.79 -5.27 -3.46
N ARG A 55 -2.79 -5.16 -4.36
CA ARG A 55 -4.06 -5.89 -4.24
C ARG A 55 -3.86 -7.40 -4.26
N LYS A 56 -3.04 -7.91 -5.20
CA LYS A 56 -2.69 -9.34 -5.26
C LYS A 56 -2.02 -9.84 -3.97
N GLY A 57 -1.21 -9.01 -3.32
CA GLY A 57 -0.60 -9.33 -2.03
C GLY A 57 -1.59 -9.34 -0.87
N TRP A 58 -2.57 -8.43 -0.88
CA TRP A 58 -3.58 -8.30 0.17
C TRP A 58 -4.60 -9.43 0.15
N VAL A 59 -5.17 -9.76 -1.01
CA VAL A 59 -6.19 -10.83 -1.15
C VAL A 59 -5.66 -12.18 -0.67
N LYS A 60 -4.41 -12.52 -1.01
CA LYS A 60 -3.75 -13.75 -0.54
C LYS A 60 -3.53 -13.83 0.98
N SER A 61 -3.65 -12.72 1.70
CA SER A 61 -3.48 -12.71 3.16
C SER A 61 -4.79 -13.04 3.90
N TYR A 62 -5.91 -13.15 3.18
CA TYR A 62 -7.25 -13.45 3.72
C TYR A 62 -7.82 -14.80 3.25
N GLU A 63 -7.06 -15.57 2.47
CA GLU A 63 -7.33 -16.99 2.16
C GLU A 63 -6.65 -17.90 3.19
#